data_AF-A0AAV8XNU1-F1
#
_entry.id   AF-A0AAV8XNU1-F1
#
_cell.length_a   1.000
_cell.length_b   1.000
_cell.length_c   1.000
_cell.angle_alpha   90.00
_cell.angle_beta   90.00
_cell.angle_gamma   90.00
#
_symmetry.space_group_name_H-M   'P 1'
#
loop_
_entity.id
_entity.type
_entity.pdbx_description
1 polymer ?
#
loop_
_entity_poly.entity_id
_entity_poly.type
_entity_poly.pdbx_seq_one_letter_code
_entity_poly.pdbx_strand_id
1 'polypeptide(L)' 'MAATSSSVPKISNNVNATITNTQNILPSDKFSEADIREITALGFSREQVIFELRRFNGDKTQATAALFAKSLTF' A
#
# COMPACT_ATOMS: atom_id res chain seq x y z
N MET A 1 -3.57 -12.39 -47.43
CA MET A 1 -2.60 -11.53 -46.69
C MET A 1 -3.44 -10.64 -45.78
N ALA A 2 -3.25 -10.42 -44.49
CA ALA A 2 -2.44 -10.97 -43.41
C ALA A 2 -3.21 -10.60 -42.09
N ALA A 3 -2.94 -11.31 -41.00
CA ALA A 3 -3.66 -11.23 -39.73
C ALA A 3 -3.48 -9.92 -38.95
N THR A 4 -4.51 -9.51 -38.19
CA THR A 4 -4.40 -8.95 -36.81
C THR A 4 -5.69 -9.32 -36.05
N SER A 5 -5.79 -10.48 -35.40
CA SER A 5 -5.30 -10.77 -34.05
C SER A 5 -5.35 -9.58 -33.08
N SER A 6 -6.32 -9.68 -32.16
CA SER A 6 -6.15 -9.43 -30.73
C SER A 6 -5.90 -8.00 -30.28
N SER A 7 -6.85 -7.44 -29.54
CA SER A 7 -6.75 -7.43 -28.07
C SER A 7 -7.76 -6.41 -27.53
N VAL A 8 -8.65 -6.90 -26.67
CA VAL A 8 -9.37 -6.06 -25.70
C VAL A 8 -8.43 -5.84 -24.51
N PRO A 9 -8.06 -4.60 -24.19
CA PRO A 9 -7.62 -4.27 -22.83
C PRO A 9 -8.83 -3.80 -22.04
N LYS A 10 -9.39 -4.77 -21.31
CA LYS A 10 -9.71 -4.67 -19.88
C LYS A 10 -10.32 -3.34 -19.41
N ILE A 11 -11.65 -3.37 -19.34
CA ILE A 11 -12.47 -2.64 -18.38
C ILE A 11 -11.73 -2.51 -17.04
N SER A 12 -11.45 -1.29 -16.59
CA SER A 12 -11.12 -1.02 -15.18
C SER A 12 -12.24 -0.21 -14.57
N ASN A 13 -13.14 -0.96 -13.94
CA ASN A 13 -14.29 -0.52 -13.17
C ASN A 13 -13.92 0.45 -12.03
N ASN A 14 -14.93 1.24 -11.66
CA ASN A 14 -15.13 1.95 -10.40
C ASN A 14 -14.34 3.25 -10.16
N VAL A 15 -14.89 4.34 -10.67
CA VAL A 15 -14.80 5.67 -10.03
C VAL A 15 -15.82 5.77 -8.89
N ASN A 16 -15.68 4.91 -7.87
CA ASN A 16 -16.29 5.14 -6.56
C ASN A 16 -15.26 5.86 -5.71
N ALA A 17 -15.13 7.17 -5.94
CA ALA A 17 -14.39 8.07 -5.07
C ALA A 17 -15.18 8.29 -3.76
N THR A 18 -15.28 7.24 -2.96
CA THR A 18 -15.89 7.30 -1.64
C THR A 18 -15.18 6.29 -0.75
N ILE A 19 -14.19 6.81 -0.01
CA ILE A 19 -13.77 6.33 1.31
C ILE A 19 -13.38 4.83 1.35
N THR A 20 -12.16 4.47 0.96
CA THR A 20 -11.36 3.35 1.54
C THR A 20 -10.03 3.24 0.80
N ASN A 21 -9.19 4.29 0.83
CA ASN A 21 -7.86 4.20 0.24
C ASN A 21 -6.76 3.99 1.30
N THR A 22 -6.94 2.96 2.13
CA THR A 22 -5.90 2.43 3.03
C THR A 22 -5.10 1.29 2.38
N GLN A 23 -5.46 0.87 1.17
CA GLN A 23 -4.86 -0.28 0.48
C GLN A 23 -4.07 0.10 -0.78
N ASN A 24 -4.41 1.22 -1.43
CA ASN A 24 -3.76 1.63 -2.67
C ASN A 24 -2.68 2.68 -2.35
N ILE A 25 -1.43 2.25 -2.47
CA ILE A 25 -0.28 3.16 -2.52
C ILE A 25 -0.55 4.22 -3.60
N LEU A 26 -0.53 5.49 -3.24
CA LEU A 26 -0.57 6.54 -4.23
C LEU A 26 0.85 6.69 -4.82
N PRO A 27 1.02 7.00 -6.11
CA PRO A 27 2.34 7.34 -6.66
C PRO A 27 2.96 8.60 -6.03
N SER A 28 2.18 9.35 -5.24
CA SER A 28 2.64 10.48 -4.42
C SER A 28 3.20 10.04 -3.05
N ASP A 29 2.88 8.82 -2.61
CA ASP A 29 3.33 8.30 -1.32
C ASP A 29 4.86 8.15 -1.31
N LYS A 30 5.44 8.50 -0.16
CA LYS A 30 6.88 8.50 0.08
C LYS A 30 7.41 7.11 0.47
N PHE A 31 6.57 6.09 0.42
CA PHE A 31 6.89 4.71 0.78
C PHE A 31 6.61 3.77 -0.38
N SER A 32 7.38 2.69 -0.47
CA SER A 32 7.28 1.72 -1.55
C SER A 32 6.56 0.45 -1.11
N GLU A 33 6.07 -0.33 -2.08
CA GLU A 33 5.56 -1.67 -1.78
C GLU A 33 6.63 -2.60 -1.18
N ALA A 34 7.91 -2.34 -1.47
CA ALA A 34 9.02 -3.03 -0.80
C ALA A 34 9.02 -2.78 0.72
N ASP A 35 8.82 -1.53 1.15
CA ASP A 35 8.77 -1.16 2.58
C ASP A 35 7.57 -1.80 3.26
N ILE A 36 6.43 -1.81 2.56
CA ILE A 36 5.21 -2.47 3.04
C ILE A 36 5.47 -3.97 3.25
N ARG A 37 6.11 -4.63 2.28
CA ARG A 37 6.40 -6.06 2.35
C ARG A 37 7.39 -6.38 3.47
N GLU A 38 8.40 -5.55 3.70
CA GLU A 38 9.32 -5.73 4.84
C GLU A 38 8.57 -5.69 6.17
N ILE A 39 7.74 -4.67 6.40
CA ILE A 39 7.04 -4.53 7.68
C ILE A 39 5.93 -5.59 7.82
N THR A 40 5.28 -5.97 6.72
CA THR A 40 4.33 -7.10 6.74
C THR A 40 5.03 -8.43 7.02
N ALA A 41 6.27 -8.62 6.58
CA ALA A 41 7.08 -9.79 6.93
C ALA A 41 7.44 -9.85 8.42
N LEU A 42 7.42 -8.72 9.14
CA LEU A 42 7.58 -8.68 10.60
C LEU A 42 6.31 -9.14 11.36
N GLY A 43 5.20 -9.37 10.66
CA GLY A 43 3.93 -9.84 11.24
C GLY A 43 2.83 -8.77 11.32
N PHE A 44 3.06 -7.56 10.77
CA PHE A 44 2.06 -6.50 10.75
C PHE A 44 1.16 -6.59 9.51
N SER A 45 -0.12 -6.24 9.65
CA SER A 45 -1.04 -6.23 8.51
C SER A 45 -0.70 -5.08 7.54
N ARG A 46 -0.73 -5.33 6.23
CA ARG A 46 -0.49 -4.32 5.18
C ARG A 46 -1.24 -3.02 5.41
N GLU A 47 -2.49 -3.10 5.86
CA GLU A 47 -3.33 -1.95 6.19
C GLU A 47 -2.72 -1.07 7.30
N GLN A 48 -2.25 -1.69 8.38
CA GLN A 48 -1.60 -0.99 9.49
C GLN A 48 -0.28 -0.38 9.02
N VAL A 49 0.47 -1.11 8.19
CA VAL A 49 1.71 -0.63 7.62
C VAL A 49 1.50 0.60 6.74
N ILE A 50 0.54 0.56 5.83
CA ILE A 50 0.20 1.71 4.97
C ILE A 50 -0.33 2.87 5.80
N PHE A 51 -1.15 2.60 6.81
CA PHE A 51 -1.68 3.62 7.71
C PHE A 51 -0.55 4.36 8.45
N GLU A 52 0.39 3.61 9.04
CA GLU A 52 1.52 4.21 9.76
C GLU A 52 2.53 4.86 8.80
N LEU A 53 2.88 4.22 7.69
CA LEU A 53 3.74 4.84 6.67
C LEU A 53 3.15 6.15 6.18
N ARG A 54 1.83 6.22 5.93
CA ARG A 54 1.18 7.46 5.53
C ARG A 54 1.17 8.51 6.65
N ARG A 55 0.99 8.08 7.90
CA ARG A 55 1.04 8.94 9.08
C ARG A 55 2.43 9.57 9.30
N PHE A 56 3.48 8.79 9.05
CA PHE A 56 4.87 9.22 9.17
C PHE A 56 5.47 9.74 7.85
N ASN A 57 4.62 10.14 6.89
CA ASN A 57 5.04 10.75 5.64
C ASN A 57 6.02 9.87 4.82
N GLY A 58 5.80 8.56 4.86
CA GLY A 58 6.59 7.50 4.23
C GLY A 58 7.87 7.11 4.95
N ASP A 59 8.09 7.61 6.17
CA ASP A 59 9.23 7.20 6.98
C ASP A 59 9.04 5.77 7.49
N LYS A 60 9.70 4.82 6.80
CA LYS A 60 9.70 3.40 7.16
C LYS A 60 10.17 3.18 8.59
N THR A 61 11.23 3.85 9.02
CA THR A 61 11.83 3.63 10.34
C THR A 61 10.84 4.04 11.43
N GLN A 62 10.22 5.21 11.28
CA GLN A 62 9.21 5.69 12.24
C GLN A 62 7.93 4.86 12.20
N ALA A 63 7.43 4.49 11.01
CA ALA A 63 6.26 3.64 10.89
C ALA A 63 6.48 2.25 11.54
N THR A 64 7.65 1.67 11.31
CA THR A 64 8.05 0.39 11.93
C THR A 64 8.16 0.53 13.45
N ALA A 65 8.86 1.57 13.92
CA ALA A 65 9.00 1.85 15.35
C ALA A 65 7.64 2.10 16.03
N ALA A 66 6.72 2.80 15.36
CA ALA A 66 5.37 3.05 15.86
C ALA A 66 4.51 1.79 15.90
N LEU A 67 4.62 0.91 14.89
CA LEU A 67 3.97 -0.39 14.89
C LEU A 67 4.46 -1.27 16.04
N PHE A 68 5.77 -1.29 16.28
CA PHE A 68 6.36 -1.97 17.42
C PHE A 68 5.94 -1.36 18.75
N ALA A 69 5.98 -0.03 18.88
CA ALA A 69 5.52 0.68 20.08
C ALA A 69 4.03 0.43 20.37
N LYS A 70 3.20 0.36 19.33
CA LYS A 70 1.77 0.04 19.46
C LYS A 70 1.52 -1.43 19.82
N SER A 71 2.46 -2.32 19.49
CA SER A 71 2.45 -3.72 19.91
C SER A 71 3.06 -3.95 21.31
N LEU A 72 3.87 -3.00 21.81
CA LEU A 72 4.41 -2.98 23.16
C LEU A 72 3.39 -2.33 24.11
N THR A 73 2.32 -3.06 24.42
CA THR A 73 1.42 -2.69 25.52
C THR A 73 2.06 -3.14 26.84
N PHE A 74 2.33 -2.19 27.74
CA PHE A 74 2.74 -2.43 29.12
C PHE A 74 1.54 -2.34 30.06
#